data_AF-A0A0G0QJ60-F1
#
_entry.id   AF-A0A0G0QJ60-F1
#
_cell.length_a   1.000
_cell.length_b   1.000
_cell.length_c   1.000
_cell.angle_alpha   90.00
_cell.angle_beta   90.00
_cell.angle_gamma   90.00
#
_symmetry.space_group_name_H-M   'P 1'
#
loop_
_entity.id
_entity.type
_entity.pdbx_description
1 polymer ?
#
loop_
_entity_poly.entity_id
_entity_poly.type
_entity_poly.pdbx_seq_one_letter_code
_entity_poly.pdbx_strand_id
1 'polypeptide(L)'
;MQKLREVWEIGSGVFIDLIGGISATLLISFLFKLNFSALFYLFGISAALFPDVDFLIRFLVEGKVLDAGGVFHRDYLHYPFWIIIIFGGFFYFYLGLEHSLLFMLGVLYHFIHDSIGGGYGVFWLWPFSKLRYQFYPPRSYTRNQIINEIEKNQTND
;
A
#
# COMPACT_ATOMS: atom_id res chain seq x y z
N MET A 1 -7.33 1.75 -25.95
CA MET A 1 -7.06 0.45 -25.29
C MET A 1 -6.17 0.64 -24.06
N GLN A 2 -4.97 1.23 -24.19
CA GLN A 2 -4.04 1.42 -23.06
C GLN A 2 -4.60 2.24 -21.88
N LYS A 3 -5.16 3.44 -22.12
CA LYS A 3 -5.79 4.26 -21.07
C LYS A 3 -6.92 3.55 -20.30
N LEU A 4 -7.70 2.71 -20.98
CA LEU A 4 -8.78 1.94 -20.34
C LEU A 4 -8.22 0.85 -19.42
N ARG A 5 -7.09 0.24 -19.81
CA ARG A 5 -6.39 -0.73 -18.98
C ARG A 5 -5.78 -0.09 -17.74
N GLU A 6 -5.16 1.08 -17.87
CA GLU A 6 -4.62 1.83 -16.72
C GLU A 6 -5.71 2.22 -15.71
N VAL A 7 -6.83 2.75 -16.19
CA VAL A 7 -8.00 3.07 -15.33
C VAL A 7 -8.53 1.82 -14.64
N TRP A 8 -8.58 0.68 -15.36
CA TRP A 8 -9.00 -0.59 -14.79
C TRP A 8 -8.03 -1.08 -13.70
N GLU A 9 -6.72 -1.06 -13.95
CA GLU A 9 -5.71 -1.50 -13.00
C GLU A 9 -5.76 -0.67 -11.71
N ILE A 10 -5.76 0.66 -11.82
CA ILE A 10 -5.90 1.57 -10.67
C ILE A 10 -7.22 1.34 -9.93
N GLY A 11 -8.34 1.31 -10.67
CA GLY A 11 -9.67 1.15 -10.07
C GLY A 11 -9.83 -0.19 -9.36
N SER A 12 -9.29 -1.27 -9.94
CA SER A 12 -9.32 -2.60 -9.34
C SER A 12 -8.49 -2.68 -8.06
N GLY A 13 -7.32 -1.99 -8.04
CA GLY A 13 -6.47 -1.92 -6.86
C GLY A 13 -7.19 -1.27 -5.69
N VAL A 14 -7.69 -0.05 -5.90
CA VAL A 14 -8.45 0.70 -4.90
C VAL A 14 -9.65 -0.10 -4.39
N PHE A 15 -10.38 -0.77 -5.28
CA PHE A 15 -11.55 -1.57 -4.89
C PHE A 15 -11.18 -2.73 -3.94
N ILE A 16 -10.06 -3.42 -4.20
CA ILE A 16 -9.57 -4.49 -3.33
C ILE A 16 -9.18 -3.93 -1.96
N ASP A 17 -8.53 -2.76 -1.91
CA ASP A 17 -8.14 -2.13 -0.65
C ASP A 17 -9.35 -1.64 0.16
N LEU A 18 -10.41 -1.15 -0.51
CA LEU A 18 -11.68 -0.85 0.14
C LEU A 18 -12.27 -2.09 0.82
N ILE A 19 -12.27 -3.24 0.14
CA ILE A 19 -12.71 -4.51 0.72
C ILE A 19 -11.83 -4.89 1.91
N GLY A 20 -10.51 -4.72 1.79
CA GLY A 20 -9.56 -4.94 2.87
C GLY A 20 -9.87 -4.12 4.12
N GLY A 21 -10.05 -2.81 3.96
CA GLY A 21 -10.38 -1.89 5.06
C GLY A 21 -11.71 -2.21 5.73
N ILE A 22 -12.75 -2.52 4.93
CA ILE A 22 -14.06 -2.94 5.47
C ILE A 22 -13.94 -4.27 6.22
N SER A 23 -13.20 -5.23 5.66
CA SER A 23 -13.01 -6.56 6.27
C SER A 23 -12.22 -6.47 7.59
N ALA A 24 -11.17 -5.65 7.62
CA ALA A 24 -10.42 -5.37 8.85
C ALA A 24 -11.32 -4.69 9.91
N THR A 25 -12.17 -3.74 9.50
CA THR A 25 -13.12 -3.08 10.40
C THR A 25 -14.09 -4.07 11.01
N LEU A 26 -14.67 -4.95 10.18
CA LEU A 26 -15.60 -6.00 10.62
C LEU A 26 -14.92 -6.95 11.62
N LEU A 27 -13.70 -7.39 11.31
CA LEU A 27 -12.92 -8.27 12.18
C LEU A 27 -12.65 -7.62 13.55
N ILE A 28 -12.16 -6.38 13.57
CA ILE A 28 -11.88 -5.68 14.84
C ILE A 28 -13.17 -5.39 15.61
N SER A 29 -14.24 -4.98 14.93
CA SER A 29 -15.54 -4.75 15.57
C SER A 29 -16.07 -6.02 16.22
N PHE A 30 -15.90 -7.17 15.57
CA PHE A 30 -16.25 -8.48 16.12
C PHE A 30 -15.40 -8.85 17.35
N LEU A 31 -14.07 -8.71 17.26
CA LEU A 31 -13.15 -9.08 18.35
C LEU A 31 -13.36 -8.23 19.61
N PHE A 32 -13.63 -6.93 19.44
CA PHE A 32 -13.79 -5.98 20.54
C PHE A 32 -15.27 -5.70 20.90
N LYS A 33 -16.21 -6.38 20.24
CA LYS A 33 -17.66 -6.19 20.42
C LYS A 33 -18.08 -4.72 20.29
N LEU A 34 -17.52 -4.02 19.31
CA LEU A 34 -17.81 -2.61 19.06
C LEU A 34 -19.17 -2.46 18.39
N ASN A 35 -19.90 -1.40 18.75
CA ASN A 35 -21.14 -1.03 18.07
C ASN A 35 -20.85 -0.47 16.68
N PHE A 36 -21.85 -0.54 15.80
CA PHE A 36 -21.76 0.07 14.47
C PHE A 36 -21.46 1.57 14.59
N SER A 37 -20.36 2.00 13.97
CA SER A 37 -19.93 3.39 13.91
C SER A 37 -19.41 3.71 12.51
N ALA A 38 -20.08 4.63 11.81
CA ALA A 38 -19.65 5.05 10.48
C ALA A 38 -18.22 5.60 10.48
N LEU A 39 -17.82 6.31 11.55
CA LEU A 39 -16.46 6.84 11.70
C LEU A 39 -15.41 5.73 11.79
N PHE A 40 -15.74 4.61 12.45
CA PHE A 40 -14.81 3.48 12.58
C PHE A 40 -14.61 2.77 11.24
N TYR A 41 -15.66 2.65 10.42
CA TYR A 41 -15.56 2.15 9.05
C TYR A 41 -14.75 3.09 8.15
N LEU A 42 -15.03 4.40 8.22
CA LEU A 42 -14.26 5.38 7.47
C LEU A 42 -12.79 5.34 7.87
N PHE A 43 -12.50 5.14 9.16
CA PHE A 43 -11.13 4.98 9.64
C PHE A 43 -10.46 3.73 9.06
N GLY A 44 -11.11 2.56 9.09
CA GLY A 44 -10.56 1.34 8.51
C GLY A 44 -10.34 1.39 7.00
N ILE A 45 -11.27 2.02 6.27
CA ILE A 45 -11.11 2.31 4.83
C ILE A 45 -9.92 3.24 4.60
N SER A 46 -9.84 4.34 5.36
CA SER A 46 -8.75 5.30 5.24
C SER A 46 -7.40 4.67 5.57
N ALA A 47 -7.35 3.75 6.53
CA ALA A 47 -6.14 3.00 6.88
C ALA A 47 -5.67 2.11 5.73
N ALA A 48 -6.58 1.38 5.07
CA ALA A 48 -6.22 0.54 3.93
C ALA A 48 -5.72 1.36 2.73
N LEU A 49 -6.25 2.57 2.53
CA LEU A 49 -5.82 3.48 1.45
C LEU A 49 -4.64 4.37 1.85
N PHE A 50 -4.20 4.33 3.11
CA PHE A 50 -3.18 5.23 3.63
C PHE A 50 -1.85 5.17 2.85
N PRO A 51 -1.31 3.99 2.48
CA PRO A 51 -0.04 3.94 1.78
C PRO A 51 -0.10 4.56 0.37
N ASP A 52 -1.26 4.50 -0.28
CA ASP A 52 -1.46 5.11 -1.59
C ASP A 52 -1.43 6.65 -1.54
N VAL A 53 -1.52 7.29 -0.38
CA VAL A 53 -1.36 8.75 -0.24
C VAL A 53 0.00 9.25 -0.78
N ASP A 54 0.95 8.35 -1.03
CA ASP A 54 2.17 8.59 -1.81
C ASP A 54 1.93 9.38 -3.09
N PHE A 55 0.88 9.08 -3.86
CA PHE A 55 0.61 9.82 -5.10
C PHE A 55 0.37 11.30 -4.84
N LEU A 56 -0.29 11.63 -3.73
CA LEU A 56 -0.61 13.00 -3.34
C LEU A 56 0.65 13.71 -2.84
N ILE A 57 1.44 13.06 -2.00
CA ILE A 57 2.73 13.59 -1.53
C ILE A 57 3.60 13.93 -2.74
N ARG A 58 3.70 13.01 -3.69
CA ARG A 58 4.47 13.21 -4.91
C ARG A 58 3.94 14.37 -5.76
N PHE A 59 2.63 14.45 -5.94
CA PHE A 59 2.02 15.57 -6.66
C PHE A 59 2.35 16.92 -6.00
N LEU A 60 2.33 16.99 -4.67
CA LEU A 60 2.62 18.20 -3.92
C LEU A 60 4.12 18.57 -3.95
N VAL A 61 5.02 17.59 -3.91
CA VAL A 61 6.48 17.82 -3.86
C VAL A 61 7.07 18.04 -5.26
N GLU A 62 6.67 17.23 -6.24
CA GLU A 62 7.28 17.16 -7.56
C GLU A 62 6.41 17.80 -8.65
N GLY A 63 5.15 18.15 -8.36
CA GLY A 63 4.19 18.67 -9.34
C GLY A 63 3.73 17.63 -10.37
N LYS A 64 4.02 16.34 -10.14
CA LYS A 64 3.78 15.25 -11.07
C LYS A 64 3.19 14.04 -10.34
N VAL A 65 2.25 13.37 -11.00
CA VAL A 65 1.65 12.11 -10.51
C VAL A 65 2.35 10.89 -11.11
N LEU A 66 2.91 11.05 -12.32
CA LEU A 66 3.54 10.00 -13.11
C LEU A 66 4.93 10.46 -13.58
N ASP A 67 5.86 9.52 -13.71
CA ASP A 67 7.13 9.78 -14.38
C ASP A 67 7.01 9.88 -15.90
N ALA A 68 8.09 10.32 -16.56
CA ALA A 68 8.19 10.45 -18.01
C ALA A 68 7.89 9.16 -18.80
N GLY A 69 7.82 8.00 -18.14
CA GLY A 69 7.41 6.71 -18.69
C GLY A 69 6.01 6.22 -18.30
N GLY A 70 5.20 7.03 -17.59
CA GLY A 70 3.88 6.62 -17.10
C GLY A 70 3.90 5.65 -15.91
N VAL A 71 5.06 5.48 -15.28
CA VAL A 71 5.25 4.57 -14.14
C VAL A 71 4.88 5.30 -12.84
N PHE A 72 4.05 4.67 -12.01
CA PHE A 72 3.79 5.13 -10.64
C PHE A 72 4.95 4.69 -9.75
N HIS A 73 5.60 5.66 -9.12
CA HIS A 73 6.57 5.39 -8.06
C HIS A 73 5.88 5.53 -6.70
N ARG A 74 6.17 4.57 -5.83
CA ARG A 74 5.54 4.30 -4.53
C ARG A 74 6.68 4.28 -3.52
N ASP A 75 7.25 5.46 -3.30
CA ASP A 75 8.61 5.61 -2.80
C ASP A 75 8.67 6.21 -1.39
N TYR A 76 7.54 6.66 -0.81
CA TYR A 76 7.53 7.37 0.48
C TYR A 76 6.86 6.58 1.60
N LEU A 77 5.72 5.93 1.35
CA LEU A 77 4.92 5.22 2.36
C LEU A 77 4.95 3.70 2.19
N HIS A 78 5.57 3.15 1.14
CA HIS A 78 5.60 1.70 0.91
C HIS A 78 6.69 0.95 1.68
N TYR A 79 6.86 1.32 2.96
CA TYR A 79 7.80 0.76 3.92
C TYR A 79 7.02 0.16 5.11
N PRO A 80 6.60 -1.12 5.03
CA PRO A 80 5.63 -1.69 5.94
C PRO A 80 5.98 -1.56 7.40
N PHE A 81 7.22 -1.91 7.74
CA PHE A 81 7.69 -1.91 9.10
C PHE A 81 7.58 -0.51 9.74
N TRP A 82 8.00 0.54 9.03
CA TRP A 82 7.99 1.89 9.55
C TRP A 82 6.59 2.48 9.64
N ILE A 83 5.75 2.28 8.61
CA ILE A 83 4.37 2.76 8.65
C ILE A 83 3.60 2.08 9.78
N ILE A 84 3.71 0.75 9.89
CA ILE A 84 3.01 -0.02 10.91
C ILE A 84 3.47 0.39 12.31
N ILE A 85 4.76 0.55 12.55
CA ILE A 85 5.27 0.89 13.88
C ILE A 85 4.96 2.34 14.26
N ILE A 86 5.26 3.31 13.38
CA ILE A 86 5.10 4.73 13.70
C ILE A 86 3.62 5.06 13.87
N PHE A 87 2.79 4.75 12.86
CA PHE A 87 1.39 5.13 12.89
C PHE A 87 0.55 4.17 13.73
N GLY A 88 0.88 2.87 13.77
CA GLY A 88 0.25 1.94 14.71
C GLY A 88 0.49 2.34 16.17
N GLY A 89 1.73 2.72 16.51
CA GLY A 89 2.07 3.28 17.83
C GLY A 89 1.33 4.59 18.12
N PHE A 90 1.31 5.52 17.16
CA PHE A 90 0.55 6.76 17.27
C PHE A 90 -0.93 6.50 17.60
N PHE A 91 -1.62 5.67 16.80
CA PHE A 91 -3.03 5.38 17.05
C PHE A 91 -3.26 4.62 18.36
N TYR A 92 -2.31 3.76 18.78
CA TYR A 92 -2.39 3.11 20.08
C TYR A 92 -2.44 4.12 21.22
N PHE A 93 -1.54 5.11 21.21
CA PHE A 93 -1.45 6.11 22.27
C PHE A 93 -2.63 7.08 22.29
N TYR A 94 -3.17 7.47 21.13
CA TYR A 94 -4.19 8.52 21.04
C TYR A 94 -5.62 8.01 20.92
N LEU A 95 -5.83 6.85 20.28
CA LEU A 95 -7.16 6.32 19.97
C LEU A 95 -7.41 4.92 20.57
N GLY A 96 -6.40 4.29 21.15
CA GLY A 96 -6.53 2.98 21.79
C GLY A 96 -6.15 1.80 20.89
N LEU A 97 -6.22 0.60 21.48
CA LEU A 97 -5.73 -0.64 20.88
C LEU A 97 -6.52 -1.02 19.63
N GLU A 98 -7.84 -0.87 19.65
CA GLU A 98 -8.73 -1.22 18.54
C GLU A 98 -8.45 -0.40 17.28
N HIS A 99 -8.20 0.90 17.41
CA HIS A 99 -7.84 1.77 16.28
C HIS A 99 -6.44 1.47 15.78
N SER A 100 -5.49 1.20 16.69
CA SER A 100 -4.14 0.77 16.32
C SER A 100 -4.17 -0.51 15.49
N LEU A 101 -4.84 -1.55 15.98
CA LEU A 101 -4.95 -2.83 15.27
C LEU A 101 -5.70 -2.70 13.95
N LEU A 102 -6.78 -1.91 13.91
CA LEU A 102 -7.50 -1.65 12.66
C LEU A 102 -6.59 -0.98 11.63
N PHE A 103 -5.82 0.04 12.05
CA PHE A 103 -4.88 0.71 11.18
C PHE A 103 -3.80 -0.26 10.66
N MET A 104 -3.17 -1.00 11.57
CA MET A 104 -2.12 -1.96 11.23
C MET A 104 -2.61 -3.04 10.28
N LEU A 105 -3.82 -3.59 10.50
CA LEU A 105 -4.40 -4.61 9.63
C LEU A 105 -4.77 -4.05 8.25
N GLY A 106 -5.37 -2.85 8.19
CA GLY A 106 -5.73 -2.21 6.92
C GLY A 106 -4.49 -1.96 6.07
N VAL A 107 -3.47 -1.34 6.66
CA VAL A 107 -2.18 -1.07 5.99
C VAL A 107 -1.45 -2.36 5.60
N LEU A 108 -1.43 -3.36 6.49
CA LEU A 108 -0.80 -4.65 6.19
C LEU A 108 -1.50 -5.35 5.02
N TYR A 109 -2.84 -5.31 4.98
CA TYR A 109 -3.61 -5.85 3.86
C TYR A 109 -3.19 -5.18 2.54
N HIS A 110 -3.13 -3.85 2.51
CA HIS A 110 -2.70 -3.09 1.33
C HIS A 110 -1.30 -3.54 0.86
N PHE A 111 -0.32 -3.65 1.77
CA PHE A 111 1.02 -4.10 1.40
C PHE A 111 1.08 -5.55 0.90
N ILE A 112 0.28 -6.44 1.48
CA ILE A 112 0.17 -7.82 1.00
C ILE A 112 -0.43 -7.84 -0.41
N HIS A 113 -1.52 -7.09 -0.61
CA HIS A 113 -2.16 -6.94 -1.91
C HIS A 113 -1.21 -6.37 -2.96
N ASP A 114 -0.47 -5.32 -2.64
CA ASP A 114 0.57 -4.74 -3.50
C ASP A 114 1.72 -5.70 -3.82
N SER A 115 1.96 -6.66 -2.95
CA SER A 115 2.92 -7.73 -3.18
C SER A 115 2.36 -8.84 -4.08
N ILE A 116 1.06 -8.85 -4.39
CA ILE A 116 0.38 -9.92 -5.14
C ILE A 116 -0.30 -9.35 -6.41
N GLY A 117 0.27 -9.64 -7.58
CA GLY A 117 -0.47 -9.67 -8.85
C GLY A 117 -0.75 -8.34 -9.56
N GLY A 118 -0.62 -7.19 -8.89
CA GLY A 118 -0.90 -5.88 -9.52
C GLY A 118 -0.07 -4.68 -9.05
N GLY A 119 0.60 -4.77 -7.89
CA GLY A 119 1.38 -3.65 -7.35
C GLY A 119 2.81 -3.57 -7.89
N TYR A 120 3.48 -2.46 -7.55
CA TYR A 120 4.90 -2.22 -7.85
C TYR A 120 5.84 -2.90 -6.85
N GLY A 121 5.30 -3.75 -5.97
CA GLY A 121 6.03 -4.40 -4.89
C GLY A 121 6.30 -3.46 -3.72
N VAL A 122 6.71 -4.05 -2.61
CA VAL A 122 6.81 -3.36 -1.33
C VAL A 122 8.17 -3.61 -0.68
N PHE A 123 8.71 -2.61 0.02
CA PHE A 123 10.01 -2.67 0.68
C PHE A 123 9.95 -3.33 2.06
N TRP A 124 9.57 -4.61 2.11
CA TRP A 124 9.38 -5.36 3.37
C TRP A 124 10.60 -5.35 4.29
N LEU A 125 11.81 -5.41 3.72
CA LEU A 125 13.06 -5.54 4.48
C LEU A 125 13.86 -4.23 4.61
N TRP A 126 13.28 -3.08 4.25
CA TRP A 126 13.95 -1.80 4.46
C TRP A 126 14.07 -1.49 5.97
N PRO A 127 15.19 -0.93 6.46
CA PRO A 127 16.33 -0.37 5.73
C PRO A 127 17.46 -1.35 5.41
N PHE A 128 17.30 -2.64 5.73
CA PHE A 128 18.34 -3.65 5.50
C PHE A 128 18.48 -4.05 4.03
N SER A 129 17.43 -3.84 3.23
CA SER A 129 17.41 -4.10 1.80
C SER A 129 16.60 -3.03 1.07
N LYS A 130 17.10 -2.60 -0.09
CA LYS A 130 16.40 -1.72 -1.03
C LYS A 130 15.55 -2.49 -2.04
N LEU A 131 15.44 -3.82 -1.90
CA LEU A 131 14.66 -4.64 -2.83
C LEU A 131 13.16 -4.48 -2.58
N ARG A 132 12.40 -4.40 -3.68
CA ARG A 132 10.93 -4.52 -3.66
C ARG A 132 10.55 -5.98 -3.83
N TYR A 133 9.70 -6.48 -2.94
CA TYR A 133 9.24 -7.86 -3.01
C TYR A 133 7.85 -7.90 -3.67
N GLN A 134 7.71 -8.80 -4.65
CA GLN A 134 6.46 -9.17 -5.30
C GLN A 134 6.42 -10.71 -5.36
N PHE A 135 5.29 -11.30 -4.97
CA PHE A 135 5.06 -12.73 -5.04
C PHE A 135 4.63 -13.18 -6.44
N TYR A 136 3.93 -12.30 -7.17
CA TYR A 136 3.45 -12.57 -8.54
C TYR A 136 3.65 -11.32 -9.40
N PRO A 137 4.80 -11.15 -10.06
CA PRO A 137 5.01 -10.00 -10.94
C PRO A 137 4.03 -10.04 -12.12
N PRO A 138 3.49 -8.88 -12.54
CA PRO A 138 2.51 -8.84 -13.62
C PRO A 138 3.14 -9.35 -14.92
N ARG A 139 2.40 -10.19 -15.66
CA ARG A 139 2.83 -10.82 -16.93
C ARG A 139 3.30 -9.83 -18.02
N SER A 140 3.09 -8.53 -17.83
CA SER A 140 3.52 -7.47 -18.74
C SER A 140 4.96 -7.02 -18.57
N TYR A 141 5.68 -7.46 -17.52
CA TYR A 141 7.13 -7.28 -17.48
C TYR A 141 7.78 -8.23 -18.48
N THR A 142 8.36 -7.66 -19.54
CA THR A 142 9.25 -8.45 -20.40
C THR A 142 10.46 -8.91 -19.59
N ARG A 143 10.98 -10.10 -19.89
CA ARG A 143 12.18 -10.66 -19.22
C ARG A 143 13.32 -9.64 -19.10
N ASN A 144 13.49 -8.79 -20.10
CA ASN A 144 14.52 -7.75 -20.13
C ASN A 144 14.26 -6.61 -19.14
N GLN A 145 13.00 -6.26 -18.86
CA GLN A 145 12.68 -5.26 -17.83
C GLN A 145 12.98 -5.81 -16.43
N ILE A 146 12.69 -7.10 -16.18
CA ILE A 146 13.06 -7.77 -14.92
C ILE A 146 14.58 -7.81 -14.76
N ILE A 147 15.31 -8.18 -15.81
CA ILE A 147 16.79 -8.22 -15.77
C ILE A 147 17.37 -6.82 -15.54
N ASN A 148 16.92 -5.82 -16.28
CA ASN A 148 17.40 -4.44 -16.12
C ASN A 148 17.11 -3.88 -14.73
N GLU A 149 15.99 -4.23 -14.12
CA GLU A 149 15.64 -3.79 -12.77
C GLU A 149 16.44 -4.52 -11.69
N ILE A 150 16.73 -5.81 -11.88
CA ILE A 150 17.68 -6.55 -11.04
C ILE A 150 19.08 -5.94 -11.13
N GLU A 151 19.57 -5.66 -12.34
CA GLU A 151 20.89 -5.06 -12.58
C GLU A 151 20.98 -3.64 -12.01
N LYS A 152 19.92 -2.82 -12.16
CA LYS A 152 19.85 -1.48 -11.56
C LYS A 152 19.81 -1.54 -10.04
N ASN A 153 19.17 -2.55 -9.45
CA ASN A 153 19.15 -2.73 -8.00
C ASN A 153 20.47 -3.27 -7.43
N GLN A 154 21.26 -4.00 -8.24
CA GLN A 154 22.59 -4.50 -7.85
C GLN A 154 23.72 -3.48 -8.00
N THR A 155 23.53 -2.42 -8.80
CA THR A 155 24.56 -1.41 -9.09
C THR A 155 24.48 -0.16 -8.21
N ASN A 156 23.47 -0.06 -7.33
CA ASN A 156 23.25 1.07 -6.42
C ASN A 156 23.61 0.74 -4.95
N ASP A 157 24.40 -0.31 -4.74
CA ASP A 157 25.08 -0.67 -3.48
C ASP A 157 26.57 -0.34 -3.59
#